data_AF-A0A292PL31-F1
#
_entry.id   AF-A0A292PL31-F1
#
_cell.length_a   1.000
_cell.length_b   1.000
_cell.length_c   1.000
_cell.angle_alpha   90.00
_cell.angle_beta   90.00
_cell.angle_gamma   90.00
#
_symmetry.space_group_name_H-M   'P 1'
#
loop_
_entity.id
_entity.type
_entity.pdbx_description
1 polymer ?
#
loop_
_entity_poly.entity_id
_entity_poly.type
_entity_poly.pdbx_seq_one_letter_code
_entity_poly.pdbx_strand_id
1 'polypeptide(L)'
;MTSTDQYIDYPTLLSPTFSPTSFSSTLISQTNHPHEPLDLTTPLSRVLFDLQEIDTTLHTLTTASSALLLTHTATTTSASSTLLAAVMAQTATLNTAYERLRREVVDRSDRAEEVVRLVQNLHATTRVLREVSRGVVLARQVERQVADLEGGEWSAMVRCCFSLLELGRLLEQGEGLMEVDLAKSLNERVHQPTRSNIISRAKEIITTFSLLTPDTPTPTPTASTHTPGAIFSTLPSAPPALRQKLSSTLQSLSLLSPPDLHASIRTLLQTHITASTALLTRALTSLTTLDRALAEVSMRSLSVTALEGYLDGVDLAQAVFAELDMRRLTTGFWRGVAAGWEPRVRDVMLRGGASARILRAGKERLREGIRTCVLRGMGMEGREGGEGEGGFEVAVMVGALGSLGR
;
A
#
# COMPACT_ATOMS: atom_id res chain seq x y z
N MET A 1 60.29 72.20 31.51
CA MET A 1 61.24 73.32 31.57
C MET A 1 61.79 73.47 30.18
N THR A 2 61.31 74.49 29.49
CA THR A 2 61.58 74.80 28.07
C THR A 2 62.98 75.39 27.95
N SER A 3 63.94 74.58 27.52
CA SER A 3 65.31 75.01 27.26
C SER A 3 65.35 75.68 25.88
N THR A 4 64.93 76.95 25.82
CA THR A 4 64.93 77.79 24.61
C THR A 4 66.32 78.32 24.25
N ASP A 5 67.36 77.50 24.39
CA ASP A 5 68.72 77.85 24.00
C ASP A 5 69.48 76.58 23.54
N GLN A 6 68.82 75.76 22.70
CA GLN A 6 69.47 74.66 22.00
C GLN A 6 69.91 75.15 20.62
N TYR A 7 71.20 74.99 20.34
CA TYR A 7 71.85 75.39 19.09
C TYR A 7 71.25 74.70 17.86
N ILE A 8 70.68 73.50 18.04
CA ILE A 8 70.06 72.69 16.98
C ILE A 8 68.54 72.72 17.08
N ASP A 9 67.89 72.95 15.94
CA ASP A 9 66.44 72.89 15.78
C ASP A 9 65.94 71.44 15.63
N TYR A 10 65.96 70.68 16.73
CA TYR A 10 65.47 69.30 16.78
C TYR A 10 64.04 69.05 16.23
N PRO A 11 63.03 69.92 16.42
CA PRO A 11 61.68 69.63 15.94
C PRO A 11 61.55 69.62 14.40
N THR A 12 62.39 70.38 13.67
CA THR A 12 62.40 70.30 12.20
C THR A 12 63.08 69.02 11.70
N LEU A 13 64.12 68.54 12.40
CA LEU A 13 64.83 67.28 12.11
C LEU A 13 64.02 66.02 12.47
N LEU A 14 63.26 66.05 13.55
CA LEU A 14 62.43 64.92 14.02
C LEU A 14 61.02 64.90 13.41
N SER A 15 60.69 65.86 12.54
CA SER A 15 59.40 65.91 11.85
C SER A 15 59.24 64.71 10.90
N PRO A 16 58.06 64.06 10.86
CA PRO A 16 57.80 62.95 9.95
C PRO A 16 57.84 63.34 8.46
N THR A 17 57.87 64.65 8.14
CA THR A 17 57.99 65.19 6.77
C THR A 17 59.40 65.70 6.46
N PHE A 18 60.38 65.48 7.33
CA PHE A 18 61.75 65.93 7.10
C PHE A 18 62.33 65.26 5.84
N SER A 19 62.82 66.08 4.91
CA SER A 19 63.48 65.59 3.70
C SER A 19 64.93 66.09 3.65
N PRO A 20 65.93 65.19 3.57
CA PRO A 20 67.34 65.59 3.57
C PRO A 20 67.71 66.52 2.41
N THR A 21 67.07 66.34 1.25
CA THR A 21 67.37 67.09 0.02
C THR A 21 66.83 68.51 0.05
N SER A 22 65.63 68.73 0.61
CA SER A 22 65.11 70.09 0.80
C SER A 22 65.92 70.84 1.84
N PHE A 23 66.27 70.18 2.95
CA PHE A 23 67.09 70.77 4.00
C PHE A 23 68.47 71.18 3.48
N SER A 24 69.15 70.30 2.74
CA SER A 24 70.45 70.63 2.12
C SER A 24 70.33 71.77 1.12
N SER A 25 69.27 71.80 0.30
CA SER A 25 69.03 72.89 -0.66
C SER A 25 68.81 74.24 0.04
N THR A 26 68.03 74.25 1.13
CA THR A 26 67.80 75.46 1.93
C THR A 26 69.10 75.93 2.57
N LEU A 27 69.90 75.02 3.13
CA LEU A 27 71.18 75.34 3.78
C LEU A 27 72.20 75.91 2.78
N ILE A 28 72.33 75.32 1.59
CA ILE A 28 73.21 75.82 0.52
C ILE A 28 72.77 77.22 0.05
N SER A 29 71.46 77.44 -0.08
CA SER A 29 70.91 78.75 -0.47
C SER A 29 71.07 79.83 0.61
N GLN A 30 71.17 79.43 1.89
CA GLN A 30 71.39 80.34 3.01
C GLN A 30 72.86 80.73 3.19
N THR A 31 73.80 79.87 2.82
CA THR A 31 75.24 80.12 3.01
C THR A 31 75.90 80.81 1.82
N ASN A 32 75.28 80.81 0.63
CA ASN A 32 75.88 81.34 -0.60
C ASN A 32 75.16 82.61 -1.10
N HIS A 33 75.92 83.62 -1.50
CA HIS A 33 75.41 84.83 -2.15
C HIS A 33 75.48 84.70 -3.69
N PRO A 34 74.54 85.30 -4.45
CA PRO A 34 74.38 85.06 -5.89
C PRO A 34 75.52 85.56 -6.78
N HIS A 35 76.53 86.25 -6.23
CA HIS A 35 77.64 86.85 -6.99
C HIS A 35 79.02 86.25 -6.65
N GLU A 36 79.08 85.27 -5.75
CA GLU A 36 80.32 84.57 -5.37
C GLU A 36 80.34 83.13 -5.95
N PRO A 37 81.53 82.56 -6.22
CA PRO A 37 81.63 81.16 -6.62
C PRO A 37 81.07 80.25 -5.53
N LEU A 38 80.38 79.19 -5.93
CA LEU A 38 79.67 78.28 -5.02
C LEU A 38 80.61 77.68 -3.97
N ASP A 39 80.41 78.06 -2.71
CA ASP A 39 81.11 77.50 -1.57
C ASP A 39 80.27 76.39 -0.91
N LEU A 40 80.75 75.16 -1.06
CA LEU A 40 80.18 73.97 -0.42
C LEU A 40 80.87 73.64 0.90
N THR A 41 81.98 74.30 1.21
CA THR A 41 82.78 73.98 2.40
C THR A 41 82.13 74.52 3.67
N THR A 42 81.56 75.73 3.62
CA THR A 42 80.81 76.35 4.73
C THR A 42 79.50 75.63 5.11
N PRO A 43 78.60 75.26 4.18
CA PRO A 43 77.40 74.50 4.54
C PRO A 43 77.73 73.08 5.04
N LEU A 44 78.75 72.44 4.49
CA LEU A 44 79.20 71.12 4.92
C LEU A 44 79.79 71.17 6.33
N SER A 45 80.63 72.17 6.63
CA SER A 45 81.22 72.33 7.97
C SER A 45 80.13 72.54 9.02
N ARG A 46 79.10 73.34 8.71
CA ARG A 46 77.93 73.52 9.60
C ARG A 46 77.20 72.21 9.90
N VAL A 47 76.86 71.41 8.89
CA VAL A 47 76.20 70.10 9.10
C VAL A 47 77.09 69.14 9.91
N LEU A 48 78.41 69.17 9.69
CA LEU A 48 79.32 68.36 10.49
C LEU A 48 79.36 68.80 11.95
N PHE A 49 79.33 70.11 12.22
CA PHE A 49 79.21 70.63 13.58
C PHE A 49 77.89 70.21 14.24
N ASP A 50 76.78 70.33 13.51
CA ASP A 50 75.46 69.90 14.00
C ASP A 50 75.45 68.40 14.33
N LEU A 51 76.00 67.55 13.45
CA LEU A 51 76.11 66.11 13.68
C LEU A 51 76.96 65.80 14.91
N GLN A 52 78.11 66.47 15.03
CA GLN A 52 78.99 66.30 16.19
C GLN A 52 78.29 66.72 17.48
N GLU A 53 77.52 67.80 17.47
CA GLU A 53 76.73 68.20 18.64
C GLU A 53 75.59 67.21 18.94
N ILE A 54 74.90 66.67 17.93
CA ILE A 54 73.91 65.60 18.14
C ILE A 54 74.57 64.36 18.75
N ASP A 55 75.74 63.97 18.26
CA ASP A 55 76.44 62.79 18.77
C ASP A 55 76.92 63.00 20.20
N THR A 56 77.48 64.18 20.50
CA THR A 56 77.88 64.52 21.88
C THR A 56 76.69 64.64 22.82
N THR A 57 75.55 65.20 22.38
CA THR A 57 74.32 65.29 23.19
C THR A 57 73.70 63.91 23.39
N LEU A 58 73.66 63.06 22.37
CA LEU A 58 73.23 61.66 22.50
C LEU A 58 74.15 60.91 23.45
N HIS A 59 75.47 61.07 23.31
CA HIS A 59 76.44 60.43 24.18
C HIS A 59 76.30 60.89 25.64
N THR A 60 76.14 62.19 25.88
CA THR A 60 75.93 62.73 27.22
C THR A 60 74.61 62.30 27.83
N LEU A 61 73.50 62.34 27.07
CA LEU A 61 72.19 61.86 27.52
C LEU A 61 72.19 60.36 27.77
N THR A 62 72.79 59.57 26.88
CA THR A 62 72.89 58.11 27.02
C THR A 62 73.79 57.74 28.20
N THR A 63 74.88 58.47 28.41
CA THR A 63 75.78 58.24 29.55
C THR A 63 75.13 58.67 30.86
N ALA A 64 74.49 59.84 30.90
CA ALA A 64 73.81 60.39 32.07
C ALA A 64 72.56 59.58 32.46
N SER A 65 71.80 59.09 31.49
CA SER A 65 70.59 58.28 31.70
C SER A 65 70.81 56.78 31.49
N SER A 66 72.07 56.33 31.38
CA SER A 66 72.44 54.93 31.16
C SER A 66 71.78 53.99 32.16
N ALA A 67 71.79 54.36 33.45
CA ALA A 67 71.16 53.61 34.51
C ALA A 67 69.62 53.50 34.33
N LEU A 68 68.95 54.57 33.88
CA LEU A 68 67.51 54.56 33.64
C LEU A 68 67.15 53.69 32.43
N LEU A 69 67.91 53.77 31.35
CA LEU A 69 67.71 52.94 30.16
C LEU A 69 67.93 51.46 30.48
N LEU A 70 68.99 51.12 31.22
CA LEU A 70 69.23 49.75 31.69
C LEU A 70 68.15 49.25 32.65
N THR A 71 67.64 50.11 33.54
CA THR A 71 66.54 49.75 34.44
C THR A 71 65.24 49.54 33.67
N HIS A 72 64.96 50.39 32.68
CA HIS A 72 63.76 50.26 31.85
C HIS A 72 63.82 49.00 30.97
N THR A 73 64.95 48.70 30.35
CA THR A 73 65.11 47.45 29.57
C THR A 73 65.04 46.24 30.48
N ALA A 74 65.72 46.24 31.64
CA ALA A 74 65.66 45.15 32.61
C ALA A 74 64.23 44.90 33.13
N THR A 75 63.49 45.96 33.49
CA THR A 75 62.10 45.85 33.95
C THR A 75 61.16 45.38 32.84
N THR A 76 61.33 45.88 31.61
CA THR A 76 60.54 45.45 30.45
C THR A 76 60.81 43.98 30.12
N THR A 77 62.08 43.54 30.12
CA THR A 77 62.47 42.14 29.90
C THR A 77 61.98 41.23 31.03
N SER A 78 62.01 41.69 32.27
CA SER A 78 61.46 40.94 33.41
C SER A 78 59.94 40.82 33.36
N ALA A 79 59.24 41.89 32.98
CA ALA A 79 57.79 41.89 32.85
C ALA A 79 57.34 41.00 31.69
N SER A 80 58.02 41.09 30.54
CA SER A 80 57.70 40.25 29.38
C SER A 80 57.97 38.77 29.63
N SER A 81 59.06 38.41 30.32
CA SER A 81 59.34 37.03 30.69
C SER A 81 58.31 36.47 31.67
N THR A 82 57.87 37.27 32.64
CA THR A 82 56.83 36.88 33.61
C THR A 82 55.48 36.69 32.92
N LEU A 83 55.09 37.59 32.02
CA LEU A 83 53.86 37.46 31.23
C LEU A 83 53.91 36.25 30.30
N LEU A 84 55.03 36.02 29.62
CA LEU A 84 55.21 34.85 28.77
C LEU A 84 55.07 33.56 29.59
N ALA A 85 55.70 33.49 30.76
CA ALA A 85 55.60 32.33 31.65
C ALA A 85 54.15 32.09 32.11
N ALA A 86 53.41 33.15 32.47
CA ALA A 86 52.01 33.06 32.86
C ALA A 86 51.12 32.58 31.71
N VAL A 87 51.30 33.13 30.50
CA VAL A 87 50.56 32.72 29.31
C VAL A 87 50.88 31.27 28.94
N MET A 88 52.15 30.86 28.96
CA MET A 88 52.55 29.48 28.70
C MET A 88 51.97 28.51 29.73
N ALA A 89 51.91 28.89 31.01
CA ALA A 89 51.27 28.09 32.04
C ALA A 89 49.77 27.96 31.78
N GLN A 90 49.08 29.06 31.43
CA GLN A 90 47.65 29.03 31.10
C GLN A 90 47.35 28.20 29.85
N THR A 91 48.13 28.34 28.78
CA THR A 91 47.94 27.51 27.57
C THR A 91 48.23 26.04 27.83
N ALA A 92 49.22 25.71 28.67
CA ALA A 92 49.45 24.34 29.10
C ALA A 92 48.24 23.78 29.88
N THR A 93 47.70 24.54 30.84
CA THR A 93 46.50 24.11 31.58
C THR A 93 45.30 23.92 30.66
N LEU A 94 45.07 24.83 29.71
CA LEU A 94 44.00 24.72 28.72
C LEU A 94 44.17 23.50 27.84
N ASN A 95 45.39 23.20 27.39
CA ASN A 95 45.65 22.05 26.55
C ASN A 95 45.37 20.73 27.31
N THR A 96 45.79 20.65 28.58
CA THR A 96 45.46 19.48 29.41
C THR A 96 43.96 19.33 29.67
N ALA A 97 43.23 20.44 29.86
CA ALA A 97 41.78 20.43 30.04
C ALA A 97 41.07 20.00 28.74
N TYR A 98 41.54 20.48 27.59
CA TYR A 98 41.04 20.08 26.29
C TYR A 98 41.28 18.59 26.01
N GLU A 99 42.48 18.08 26.28
CA GLU A 99 42.78 16.65 26.13
C GLU A 99 41.91 15.76 27.02
N ARG A 100 41.58 16.22 28.24
CA ARG A 100 40.63 15.53 29.13
C ARG A 100 39.23 15.55 28.53
N LEU A 101 38.73 16.72 28.11
CA LEU A 101 37.41 16.85 27.50
C LEU A 101 37.28 16.01 26.23
N ARG A 102 38.31 16.02 25.37
CA ARG A 102 38.34 15.20 24.15
C ARG A 102 38.21 13.72 24.48
N ARG A 103 38.97 13.21 25.45
CA ARG A 103 38.91 11.80 25.86
C ARG A 103 37.58 11.43 26.49
N GLU A 104 37.00 12.31 27.29
CA GLU A 104 35.75 12.01 28.00
C GLU A 104 34.51 12.16 27.13
N VAL A 105 34.52 13.09 26.18
CA VAL A 105 33.35 13.42 25.36
C VAL A 105 33.47 12.82 23.96
N VAL A 106 34.54 13.11 23.21
CA VAL A 106 34.67 12.71 21.80
C VAL A 106 34.90 11.21 21.69
N ASP A 107 35.91 10.67 22.39
CA ASP A 107 36.19 9.23 22.29
C ASP A 107 35.05 8.38 22.87
N ARG A 108 34.22 8.96 23.74
CA ARG A 108 33.03 8.31 24.29
C ARG A 108 31.83 8.43 23.35
N SER A 109 31.65 9.54 22.65
CA SER A 109 30.60 9.70 21.64
C SER A 109 30.83 8.76 20.46
N ASP A 110 32.08 8.62 20.01
CA ASP A 110 32.42 7.73 18.89
C ASP A 110 32.07 6.26 19.22
N ARG A 111 32.42 5.84 20.45
CA ARG A 111 32.03 4.52 20.96
C ARG A 111 30.51 4.37 21.15
N ALA A 112 29.82 5.43 21.54
CA ALA A 112 28.37 5.40 21.68
C ALA A 112 27.67 5.27 20.32
N GLU A 113 28.17 5.95 19.28
CA GLU A 113 27.66 5.82 17.91
C GLU A 113 27.80 4.39 17.38
N GLU A 114 28.89 3.71 17.68
CA GLU A 114 29.06 2.29 17.36
C GLU A 114 27.98 1.42 18.00
N VAL A 115 27.72 1.62 19.30
CA VAL A 115 26.67 0.88 20.02
C VAL A 115 25.28 1.23 19.47
N VAL A 116 25.01 2.49 19.16
CA VAL A 116 23.74 2.91 18.56
C VAL A 116 23.51 2.23 17.23
N ARG A 117 24.54 2.16 16.37
CA ARG A 117 24.47 1.45 15.08
C ARG A 117 24.19 -0.05 15.28
N LEU A 118 24.85 -0.68 16.24
CA LEU A 118 24.61 -2.09 16.58
C LEU A 118 23.17 -2.32 17.05
N VAL A 119 22.65 -1.43 17.90
CA VAL A 119 21.26 -1.50 18.39
C VAL A 119 20.26 -1.27 17.26
N GLN A 120 20.52 -0.34 16.35
CA GLN A 120 19.68 -0.11 15.17
C GLN A 120 19.64 -1.35 14.26
N ASN A 121 20.79 -1.95 14.00
CA ASN A 121 20.88 -3.19 13.21
C ASN A 121 20.18 -4.36 13.91
N LEU A 122 20.35 -4.50 15.23
CA LEU A 122 19.66 -5.52 16.02
C LEU A 122 18.14 -5.29 16.02
N HIS A 123 17.69 -4.05 16.09
CA HIS A 123 16.27 -3.71 16.01
C HIS A 123 15.69 -4.04 14.63
N ALA A 124 16.38 -3.66 13.54
CA ALA A 124 15.96 -3.99 12.18
C ALA A 124 15.86 -5.50 11.97
N THR A 125 16.89 -6.26 12.40
CA THR A 125 16.89 -7.73 12.29
C THR A 125 15.80 -8.39 13.13
N THR A 126 15.58 -7.94 14.36
CA THR A 126 14.51 -8.50 15.22
C THR A 126 13.11 -8.14 14.71
N ARG A 127 12.92 -6.97 14.09
CA ARG A 127 11.66 -6.60 13.43
C ARG A 127 11.36 -7.55 12.26
N VAL A 128 12.32 -7.73 11.35
CA VAL A 128 12.16 -8.67 10.21
C VAL A 128 11.91 -10.10 10.72
N LEU A 129 12.68 -10.56 11.70
CA LEU A 129 12.51 -11.89 12.28
C LEU A 129 11.12 -12.10 12.89
N ARG A 130 10.58 -11.08 13.58
CA ARG A 130 9.23 -11.14 14.16
C ARG A 130 8.15 -11.25 13.08
N GLU A 131 8.23 -10.43 12.02
CA GLU A 131 7.27 -10.48 10.93
C GLU A 131 7.33 -11.82 10.18
N VAL A 132 8.53 -12.33 9.88
CA VAL A 132 8.70 -13.66 9.28
C VAL A 132 8.15 -14.75 10.20
N SER A 133 8.44 -14.70 11.51
CA SER A 133 7.93 -15.69 12.46
C SER A 133 6.40 -15.69 12.55
N ARG A 134 5.78 -14.51 12.54
CA ARG A 134 4.32 -14.36 12.51
C ARG A 134 3.75 -14.91 11.21
N GLY A 135 4.39 -14.63 10.08
CA GLY A 135 4.03 -15.18 8.78
C GLY A 135 4.05 -16.71 8.77
N VAL A 136 5.07 -17.34 9.35
CA VAL A 136 5.18 -18.81 9.46
C VAL A 136 4.08 -19.40 10.35
N VAL A 137 3.77 -18.77 11.49
CA VAL A 137 2.68 -19.23 12.36
C VAL A 137 1.33 -19.14 11.64
N LEU A 138 1.08 -18.04 10.92
CA LEU A 138 -0.13 -17.86 10.13
C LEU A 138 -0.20 -18.86 8.95
N ALA A 139 0.92 -19.12 8.28
CA ALA A 139 0.99 -20.13 7.22
C ALA A 139 0.62 -21.52 7.75
N ARG A 140 1.14 -21.91 8.91
CA ARG A 140 0.77 -23.17 9.57
C ARG A 140 -0.71 -23.21 9.97
N GLN A 141 -1.26 -22.07 10.41
CA GLN A 141 -2.69 -21.96 10.71
C GLN A 141 -3.54 -22.14 9.45
N VAL A 142 -3.14 -21.55 8.32
CA VAL A 142 -3.79 -21.73 7.02
C VAL A 142 -3.75 -23.20 6.60
N GLU A 143 -2.59 -23.86 6.66
CA GLU A 143 -2.46 -25.29 6.32
C GLU A 143 -3.40 -26.17 7.17
N ARG A 144 -3.51 -25.87 8.47
CA ARG A 144 -4.44 -26.58 9.35
C ARG A 144 -5.90 -26.35 8.95
N GLN A 145 -6.28 -25.11 8.65
CA GLN A 145 -7.64 -24.79 8.24
C GLN A 145 -7.99 -25.38 6.87
N VAL A 146 -7.01 -25.54 5.98
CA VAL A 146 -7.19 -26.26 4.70
C VAL A 146 -7.40 -27.76 4.97
N ALA A 147 -6.67 -28.37 5.89
CA ALA A 147 -6.91 -29.76 6.29
C ALA A 147 -8.30 -29.95 6.95
N ASP A 148 -8.73 -29.01 7.79
CA ASP A 148 -10.08 -29.02 8.39
C ASP A 148 -11.18 -28.88 7.31
N LEU A 149 -10.91 -28.11 6.25
CA LEU A 149 -11.79 -27.99 5.09
C LEU A 149 -11.90 -29.31 4.30
N GLU A 150 -10.78 -30.01 4.09
CA GLU A 150 -10.76 -31.35 3.49
C GLU A 150 -11.52 -32.37 4.35
N GLY A 151 -11.54 -32.17 5.68
CA GLY A 151 -12.34 -32.93 6.63
C GLY A 151 -13.85 -32.65 6.59
N GLY A 152 -14.32 -31.72 5.75
CA GLY A 152 -15.74 -31.43 5.54
C GLY A 152 -16.30 -30.26 6.37
N GLU A 153 -15.46 -29.54 7.12
CA GLU A 153 -15.89 -28.35 7.85
C GLU A 153 -15.85 -27.09 6.97
N TRP A 154 -16.94 -26.80 6.26
CA TRP A 154 -17.01 -25.63 5.37
C TRP A 154 -16.90 -24.28 6.10
N SER A 155 -17.16 -24.24 7.41
CA SER A 155 -16.91 -23.06 8.26
C SER A 155 -15.41 -22.69 8.31
N ALA A 156 -14.52 -23.68 8.13
CA ALA A 156 -13.08 -23.48 8.13
C ALA A 156 -12.63 -22.69 6.89
N MET A 157 -13.38 -22.74 5.78
CA MET A 157 -13.09 -21.97 4.57
C MET A 157 -13.10 -20.45 4.83
N VAL A 158 -14.10 -19.96 5.56
CA VAL A 158 -14.20 -18.53 5.91
C VAL A 158 -13.07 -18.11 6.83
N ARG A 159 -12.74 -18.94 7.84
CA ARG A 159 -11.60 -18.71 8.73
C ARG A 159 -10.28 -18.68 7.95
N CYS A 160 -10.12 -19.58 6.99
CA CYS A 160 -8.96 -19.64 6.09
C CYS A 160 -8.82 -18.37 5.24
N CYS A 161 -9.92 -17.83 4.71
CA CYS A 161 -9.89 -16.58 3.97
C CYS A 161 -9.40 -15.41 4.82
N PHE A 162 -9.87 -15.27 6.06
CA PHE A 162 -9.37 -14.24 6.96
C PHE A 162 -7.88 -14.41 7.28
N SER A 163 -7.43 -15.63 7.57
CA SER A 163 -6.01 -15.92 7.80
C SER A 163 -5.14 -15.69 6.56
N LEU A 164 -5.66 -15.95 5.36
CA LEU A 164 -4.98 -15.64 4.09
C LEU A 164 -4.90 -14.14 3.81
N LEU A 165 -5.96 -13.38 4.09
CA LEU A 165 -5.93 -11.92 3.97
C LEU A 165 -4.96 -11.30 4.97
N GLU A 166 -4.93 -11.80 6.20
CA GLU A 166 -3.95 -11.36 7.20
C GLU A 166 -2.51 -11.67 6.75
N LEU A 167 -2.27 -12.88 6.22
CA LEU A 167 -0.97 -13.27 5.69
C LEU A 167 -0.55 -12.41 4.48
N GLY A 168 -1.48 -12.16 3.54
CA GLY A 168 -1.24 -11.29 2.39
C GLY A 168 -0.89 -9.87 2.82
N ARG A 169 -1.65 -9.32 3.78
CA ARG A 169 -1.37 -8.00 4.36
C ARG A 169 -0.01 -7.93 5.03
N LEU A 170 0.44 -8.97 5.73
CA LEU A 170 1.78 -8.99 6.33
C LEU A 170 2.90 -9.05 5.29
N LEU A 171 2.69 -9.79 4.19
CA LEU A 171 3.64 -9.86 3.09
C LEU A 171 3.72 -8.54 2.31
N GLU A 172 2.59 -7.83 2.14
CA GLU A 172 2.53 -6.52 1.46
C GLU A 172 3.07 -5.38 2.33
N GLN A 173 2.82 -5.40 3.64
CA GLN A 173 3.26 -4.34 4.57
C GLN A 173 4.73 -4.46 4.98
N GLY A 174 5.33 -5.63 4.81
CA GLY A 174 6.73 -5.86 5.14
C GLY A 174 7.66 -5.23 4.11
N GLU A 175 8.10 -3.99 4.35
CA GLU A 175 9.19 -3.37 3.58
C GLU A 175 10.43 -4.30 3.58
N GLY A 176 10.86 -4.74 2.40
CA GLY A 176 12.01 -5.66 2.23
C GLY A 176 11.74 -7.11 2.67
N LEU A 177 10.54 -7.46 3.14
CA LEU A 177 10.25 -8.83 3.58
C LEU A 177 10.30 -9.81 2.41
N MET A 178 9.83 -9.38 1.25
CA MET A 178 9.91 -10.15 0.00
C MET A 178 11.33 -10.28 -0.56
N GLU A 179 12.35 -9.67 0.04
CA GLU A 179 13.75 -9.95 -0.29
C GLU A 179 14.27 -11.21 0.41
N VAL A 180 13.67 -11.55 1.56
CA VAL A 180 14.02 -12.73 2.36
C VAL A 180 13.49 -13.99 1.68
N ASP A 181 14.38 -14.93 1.38
CA ASP A 181 14.03 -16.17 0.65
C ASP A 181 12.96 -17.01 1.34
N LEU A 182 12.94 -17.02 2.68
CA LEU A 182 11.89 -17.70 3.43
C LEU A 182 10.52 -17.09 3.17
N ALA A 183 10.39 -15.75 3.17
CA ALA A 183 9.13 -15.07 2.91
C ALA A 183 8.69 -15.22 1.45
N LYS A 184 9.62 -15.16 0.48
CA LYS A 184 9.36 -15.51 -0.92
C LYS A 184 8.80 -16.93 -1.03
N SER A 185 9.48 -17.88 -0.38
CA SER A 185 9.08 -19.28 -0.41
C SER A 185 7.72 -19.51 0.27
N LEU A 186 7.36 -18.72 1.27
CA LEU A 186 6.06 -18.77 1.93
C LEU A 186 4.98 -18.23 1.01
N ASN A 187 5.25 -17.12 0.31
CA ASN A 187 4.33 -16.57 -0.68
C ASN A 187 4.08 -17.57 -1.82
N GLU A 188 5.16 -18.12 -2.41
CA GLU A 188 5.09 -19.00 -3.57
C GLU A 188 4.54 -20.40 -3.25
N ARG A 189 4.90 -20.97 -2.09
CA ARG A 189 4.52 -22.36 -1.75
C ARG A 189 3.26 -22.48 -0.92
N VAL A 190 2.90 -21.44 -0.16
CA VAL A 190 1.73 -21.49 0.72
C VAL A 190 0.68 -20.47 0.28
N HIS A 191 1.00 -19.18 0.28
CA HIS A 191 -0.04 -18.14 0.08
C HIS A 191 -0.71 -18.20 -1.30
N GLN A 192 0.06 -18.17 -2.39
CA GLN A 192 -0.46 -18.21 -3.76
C GLN A 192 -1.25 -19.50 -4.08
N PRO A 193 -0.72 -20.71 -3.82
CA PRO A 193 -1.41 -21.94 -4.19
C PRO A 193 -2.66 -22.20 -3.33
N THR A 194 -2.63 -21.88 -2.03
CA THR A 194 -3.82 -22.01 -1.17
C THR A 194 -4.91 -21.03 -1.59
N ARG A 195 -4.54 -19.77 -1.91
CA ARG A 195 -5.46 -18.78 -2.47
C ARG A 195 -6.08 -19.29 -3.77
N SER A 196 -5.29 -19.78 -4.73
CA SER A 196 -5.83 -20.27 -6.00
C SER A 196 -6.72 -21.50 -5.82
N ASN A 197 -6.37 -22.40 -4.90
CA ASN A 197 -7.13 -23.60 -4.59
C ASN A 197 -8.51 -23.26 -3.99
N ILE A 198 -8.56 -22.33 -3.03
CA ILE A 198 -9.84 -21.91 -2.43
C ILE A 198 -10.72 -21.22 -3.46
N ILE A 199 -10.14 -20.36 -4.32
CA ILE A 199 -10.89 -19.72 -5.41
C ILE A 199 -11.42 -20.77 -6.38
N SER A 200 -10.59 -21.69 -6.87
CA SER A 200 -11.03 -22.71 -7.82
C SER A 200 -12.11 -23.62 -7.22
N ARG A 201 -11.96 -24.01 -5.95
CA ARG A 201 -12.94 -24.85 -5.24
C ARG A 201 -14.25 -24.12 -4.98
N ALA A 202 -14.21 -22.84 -4.60
CA ALA A 202 -15.41 -22.03 -4.44
C ALA A 202 -16.13 -21.83 -5.78
N LYS A 203 -15.40 -21.57 -6.87
CA LYS A 203 -15.95 -21.51 -8.24
C LYS A 203 -16.63 -22.84 -8.62
N GLU A 204 -15.98 -23.97 -8.38
CA GLU A 204 -16.52 -25.30 -8.67
C GLU A 204 -17.81 -25.56 -7.88
N ILE A 205 -17.81 -25.30 -6.57
CA ILE A 205 -18.99 -25.52 -5.72
C ILE A 205 -20.17 -24.64 -6.14
N ILE A 206 -19.91 -23.37 -6.48
CA ILE A 206 -20.95 -22.47 -6.97
C ILE A 206 -21.45 -23.01 -8.30
N THR A 207 -20.61 -23.16 -9.32
CA THR A 207 -21.00 -23.56 -10.69
C THR A 207 -21.67 -24.94 -10.78
N THR A 208 -21.33 -25.87 -9.90
CA THR A 208 -21.95 -27.22 -9.85
C THR A 208 -23.25 -27.26 -9.03
N PHE A 209 -23.62 -26.16 -8.37
CA PHE A 209 -24.80 -26.12 -7.53
C PHE A 209 -26.09 -26.36 -8.33
N SER A 210 -26.79 -27.44 -7.96
CA SER A 210 -28.14 -27.71 -8.41
C SER A 210 -28.88 -28.55 -7.38
N LEU A 211 -30.15 -28.22 -7.14
CA LEU A 211 -31.04 -29.03 -6.31
C LEU A 211 -31.50 -30.32 -7.00
N LEU A 212 -31.14 -30.49 -8.28
CA LEU A 212 -31.39 -31.69 -9.07
C LEU A 212 -30.36 -32.79 -8.83
N THR A 213 -29.23 -32.47 -8.21
CA THR A 213 -28.15 -33.42 -7.93
C THR A 213 -28.33 -33.94 -6.51
N PRO A 214 -28.89 -35.15 -6.29
CA PRO A 214 -28.86 -35.78 -4.99
C PRO A 214 -27.43 -36.21 -4.70
N ASP A 215 -26.72 -35.42 -3.90
CA ASP A 215 -25.43 -35.81 -3.34
C ASP A 215 -25.72 -36.91 -2.30
N THR A 216 -25.55 -38.18 -2.69
CA THR A 216 -25.59 -39.32 -1.76
C THR A 216 -24.35 -40.18 -1.97
N PRO A 217 -23.47 -40.24 -0.96
CA PRO A 217 -22.84 -41.49 -0.63
C PRO A 217 -23.07 -41.80 0.86
N THR A 218 -24.07 -42.63 1.16
CA THR A 218 -24.07 -43.50 2.35
C THR A 218 -25.05 -44.66 2.13
N PRO A 219 -24.62 -45.92 2.30
CA PRO A 219 -25.46 -47.09 2.06
C PRO A 219 -26.15 -47.53 3.35
N THR A 220 -27.48 -47.46 3.41
CA THR A 220 -28.30 -48.37 4.23
C THR A 220 -29.68 -48.54 3.59
N PRO A 221 -30.11 -49.77 3.28
CA PRO A 221 -31.41 -50.03 2.68
C PRO A 221 -32.45 -50.27 3.77
N THR A 222 -33.47 -49.42 3.86
CA THR A 222 -34.76 -49.83 4.43
C THR A 222 -35.87 -49.29 3.55
N ALA A 223 -36.64 -50.24 3.03
CA ALA A 223 -37.71 -50.07 2.08
C ALA A 223 -38.82 -49.14 2.60
N SER A 224 -39.24 -48.20 1.76
CA SER A 224 -40.60 -47.67 1.80
C SER A 224 -41.04 -47.30 0.39
N THR A 225 -42.11 -47.96 -0.03
CA THR A 225 -42.85 -47.91 -1.29
C THR A 225 -43.04 -46.49 -1.85
N HIS A 226 -42.51 -46.24 -3.05
CA HIS A 226 -42.63 -44.96 -3.75
C HIS A 226 -43.99 -44.83 -4.47
N THR A 227 -44.81 -43.87 -4.03
CA THR A 227 -45.80 -43.18 -4.87
C THR A 227 -45.22 -41.82 -5.30
N PRO A 228 -45.14 -41.49 -6.61
CA PRO A 228 -44.36 -40.36 -7.13
C PRO A 228 -45.09 -38.99 -7.06
N GLY A 229 -45.92 -38.74 -6.05
CA GLY A 229 -46.87 -37.60 -6.08
C GLY A 229 -46.73 -36.52 -5.00
N ALA A 230 -45.98 -36.72 -3.91
CA ALA A 230 -46.18 -35.90 -2.70
C ALA A 230 -44.87 -35.41 -2.02
N ILE A 231 -43.87 -34.98 -2.80
CA ILE A 231 -42.58 -34.45 -2.28
C ILE A 231 -42.45 -32.93 -2.50
N PHE A 232 -43.51 -32.23 -2.92
CA PHE A 232 -43.34 -30.88 -3.51
C PHE A 232 -44.36 -29.84 -3.03
N SER A 233 -44.53 -29.68 -1.72
CA SER A 233 -45.50 -28.70 -1.15
C SER A 233 -44.94 -27.79 -0.06
N THR A 234 -43.66 -27.87 0.22
CA THR A 234 -42.93 -26.89 1.03
C THR A 234 -41.65 -26.64 0.28
N LEU A 235 -41.17 -25.38 0.20
CA LEU A 235 -39.80 -25.08 -0.24
C LEU A 235 -38.91 -26.24 0.21
N PRO A 236 -38.25 -27.00 -0.69
CA PRO A 236 -37.37 -28.06 -0.25
C PRO A 236 -36.26 -27.33 0.49
N SER A 237 -36.36 -27.33 1.82
CA SER A 237 -35.35 -26.82 2.71
C SER A 237 -34.11 -27.63 2.39
N ALA A 238 -33.20 -27.06 1.60
CA ALA A 238 -31.97 -27.74 1.26
C ALA A 238 -31.30 -28.16 2.58
N PRO A 239 -30.62 -29.32 2.61
CA PRO A 239 -30.03 -29.83 3.84
C PRO A 239 -29.17 -28.74 4.50
N PRO A 240 -29.26 -28.55 5.84
CA PRO A 240 -28.60 -27.44 6.53
C PRO A 240 -27.10 -27.39 6.27
N ALA A 241 -26.46 -28.54 6.04
CA ALA A 241 -25.06 -28.66 5.65
C ALA A 241 -24.75 -28.02 4.27
N LEU A 242 -25.66 -28.15 3.31
CA LEU A 242 -25.50 -27.56 1.97
C LEU A 242 -25.71 -26.04 2.00
N ARG A 243 -26.66 -25.57 2.83
CA ARG A 243 -26.83 -24.13 3.10
C ARG A 243 -25.54 -23.55 3.70
N GLN A 244 -24.99 -24.20 4.72
CA GLN A 244 -23.75 -23.76 5.36
C GLN A 244 -22.58 -23.74 4.37
N LYS A 245 -22.43 -24.81 3.57
CA LYS A 245 -21.42 -24.93 2.52
C LYS A 245 -21.48 -23.78 1.51
N LEU A 246 -22.68 -23.48 1.00
CA LEU A 246 -22.84 -22.40 0.03
C LEU A 246 -22.63 -21.02 0.65
N SER A 247 -23.21 -20.75 1.83
CA SER A 247 -23.00 -19.46 2.50
C SER A 247 -21.54 -19.20 2.81
N SER A 248 -20.80 -20.22 3.28
CA SER A 248 -19.36 -20.07 3.53
C SER A 248 -18.57 -19.86 2.25
N THR A 249 -18.93 -20.53 1.15
CA THR A 249 -18.22 -20.36 -0.14
C THR A 249 -18.49 -19.00 -0.80
N LEU A 250 -19.70 -18.47 -0.64
CA LEU A 250 -20.07 -17.14 -1.14
C LEU A 250 -19.34 -16.05 -0.36
N GLN A 251 -19.29 -16.17 0.98
CA GLN A 251 -18.50 -15.29 1.84
C GLN A 251 -17.00 -15.37 1.53
N SER A 252 -16.45 -16.58 1.35
CA SER A 252 -15.02 -16.73 1.05
C SER A 252 -14.65 -16.11 -0.29
N LEU A 253 -15.49 -16.28 -1.31
CA LEU A 253 -15.22 -15.77 -2.65
C LEU A 253 -15.39 -14.24 -2.71
N SER A 254 -16.35 -13.67 -1.97
CA SER A 254 -16.51 -12.21 -1.88
C SER A 254 -15.32 -11.54 -1.18
N LEU A 255 -14.82 -12.15 -0.10
CA LEU A 255 -13.66 -11.64 0.65
C LEU A 255 -12.35 -11.72 -0.16
N LEU A 256 -12.18 -12.78 -0.95
CA LEU A 256 -10.93 -13.04 -1.65
C LEU A 256 -10.90 -12.40 -3.04
N SER A 257 -12.01 -12.44 -3.78
CA SER A 257 -12.12 -11.97 -5.17
C SER A 257 -13.57 -11.70 -5.58
N PRO A 258 -14.09 -10.48 -5.40
CA PRO A 258 -15.42 -10.07 -5.87
C PRO A 258 -15.70 -10.35 -7.37
N PRO A 259 -14.81 -10.05 -8.34
CA PRO A 259 -15.15 -10.22 -9.76
C PRO A 259 -15.38 -11.69 -10.16
N ASP A 260 -14.67 -12.60 -9.49
CA ASP A 260 -14.80 -14.04 -9.71
C ASP A 260 -16.14 -14.58 -9.20
N LEU A 261 -16.71 -13.97 -8.16
CA LEU A 261 -18.05 -14.29 -7.68
C LEU A 261 -19.10 -13.96 -8.73
N HIS A 262 -19.05 -12.75 -9.28
CA HIS A 262 -20.01 -12.32 -10.31
C HIS A 262 -19.90 -13.19 -11.58
N ALA A 263 -18.68 -13.54 -11.99
CA ALA A 263 -18.46 -14.46 -13.10
C ALA A 263 -19.03 -15.87 -12.83
N SER A 264 -18.86 -16.39 -11.61
CA SER A 264 -19.37 -17.72 -11.21
C SER A 264 -20.90 -17.77 -11.16
N ILE A 265 -21.54 -16.71 -10.65
CA ILE A 265 -23.01 -16.61 -10.63
C ILE A 265 -23.55 -16.47 -12.06
N ARG A 266 -22.90 -15.66 -12.91
CA ARG A 266 -23.30 -15.49 -14.30
C ARG A 266 -23.21 -16.81 -15.08
N THR A 267 -22.11 -17.55 -14.91
CA THR A 267 -21.93 -18.86 -15.55
C THR A 267 -22.96 -19.87 -15.04
N LEU A 268 -23.21 -19.95 -13.74
CA LEU A 268 -24.28 -20.77 -13.16
C LEU A 268 -25.64 -20.44 -13.80
N LEU A 269 -26.01 -19.16 -13.84
CA LEU A 269 -27.29 -18.72 -14.41
C LEU A 269 -27.39 -19.09 -15.90
N GLN A 270 -26.32 -18.89 -16.67
CA GLN A 270 -26.27 -19.30 -18.09
C GLN A 270 -26.39 -20.82 -18.27
N THR A 271 -25.73 -21.63 -17.43
CA THR A 271 -25.84 -23.10 -17.51
C THR A 271 -27.27 -23.57 -17.24
N HIS A 272 -27.94 -23.03 -16.21
CA HIS A 272 -29.33 -23.39 -15.92
C HIS A 272 -30.28 -22.93 -17.03
N ILE A 273 -30.11 -21.71 -17.58
CA ILE A 273 -30.93 -21.18 -18.69
C ILE A 273 -30.79 -22.02 -19.96
N THR A 274 -29.55 -22.34 -20.35
CA THR A 274 -29.28 -23.12 -21.56
C THR A 274 -29.83 -24.54 -21.43
N ALA A 275 -29.66 -25.17 -20.27
CA ALA A 275 -30.20 -26.49 -19.97
C ALA A 275 -31.74 -26.50 -19.96
N SER A 276 -32.40 -25.53 -19.30
CA SER A 276 -33.87 -25.43 -19.31
C SER A 276 -34.43 -25.14 -20.70
N THR A 277 -33.76 -24.29 -21.48
CA THR A 277 -34.15 -24.00 -22.86
C THR A 277 -34.04 -25.25 -23.73
N ALA A 278 -32.95 -26.02 -23.60
CA ALA A 278 -32.77 -27.28 -24.32
C ALA A 278 -33.88 -28.30 -23.97
N LEU A 279 -34.21 -28.46 -22.68
CA LEU A 279 -35.29 -29.35 -22.26
C LEU A 279 -36.66 -28.94 -22.78
N LEU A 280 -37.02 -27.65 -22.67
CA LEU A 280 -38.29 -27.15 -23.19
C LEU A 280 -38.38 -27.33 -24.70
N THR A 281 -37.28 -27.10 -25.43
CA THR A 281 -37.27 -27.26 -26.89
C THR A 281 -37.40 -28.71 -27.33
N ARG A 282 -36.89 -29.67 -26.55
CA ARG A 282 -37.14 -31.11 -26.76
C ARG A 282 -38.57 -31.53 -26.38
N ALA A 283 -39.14 -30.90 -25.36
CA ALA A 283 -40.54 -31.13 -24.97
C ALA A 283 -41.53 -30.62 -26.04
N LEU A 284 -41.18 -29.59 -26.82
CA LEU A 284 -42.00 -29.12 -27.96
C LEU A 284 -42.19 -30.18 -29.04
N THR A 285 -41.21 -31.05 -29.26
CA THR A 285 -41.30 -32.12 -30.27
C THR A 285 -41.93 -33.40 -29.72
N SER A 286 -42.05 -33.52 -28.40
CA SER A 286 -42.58 -34.71 -27.71
C SER A 286 -43.41 -34.32 -26.47
N LEU A 287 -44.70 -34.02 -26.70
CA LEU A 287 -45.61 -33.52 -25.65
C LEU A 287 -45.78 -34.49 -24.46
N THR A 288 -45.50 -35.78 -24.65
CA THR A 288 -45.53 -36.80 -23.58
C THR A 288 -44.46 -36.59 -22.51
N THR A 289 -43.40 -35.83 -22.81
CA THR A 289 -42.33 -35.52 -21.86
C THR A 289 -42.46 -34.13 -21.25
N LEU A 290 -43.50 -33.38 -21.61
CA LEU A 290 -43.71 -31.99 -21.19
C LEU A 290 -43.78 -31.85 -19.67
N ASP A 291 -44.60 -32.68 -19.01
CA ASP A 291 -44.81 -32.59 -17.56
C ASP A 291 -43.50 -32.86 -16.79
N ARG A 292 -42.67 -33.78 -17.30
CA ARG A 292 -41.32 -34.05 -16.75
C ARG A 292 -40.36 -32.89 -17.00
N ALA A 293 -40.35 -32.33 -18.21
CA ALA A 293 -39.49 -31.20 -18.55
C ALA A 293 -39.85 -29.95 -17.73
N LEU A 294 -41.15 -29.67 -17.53
CA LEU A 294 -41.63 -28.57 -16.70
C LEU A 294 -41.25 -28.77 -15.23
N ALA A 295 -41.38 -29.99 -14.69
CA ALA A 295 -40.92 -30.28 -13.33
C ALA A 295 -39.41 -30.03 -13.17
N GLU A 296 -38.59 -30.44 -14.13
CA GLU A 296 -37.14 -30.23 -14.08
C GLU A 296 -36.75 -28.74 -14.22
N VAL A 297 -37.47 -27.96 -15.04
CA VAL A 297 -37.28 -26.51 -15.16
C VAL A 297 -37.71 -25.78 -13.89
N SER A 298 -38.81 -26.22 -13.25
CA SER A 298 -39.24 -25.69 -11.95
C SER A 298 -38.21 -25.97 -10.85
N MET A 299 -37.52 -27.11 -10.92
CA MET A 299 -36.42 -27.43 -9.99
C MET A 299 -35.17 -26.58 -10.21
N ARG A 300 -34.81 -26.26 -11.46
CA ARG A 300 -33.70 -25.35 -11.75
C ARG A 300 -33.99 -23.93 -11.30
N SER A 301 -35.20 -23.43 -11.55
CA SER A 301 -35.60 -22.11 -11.04
C SER A 301 -35.62 -22.07 -9.50
N LEU A 302 -36.02 -23.16 -8.84
CA LEU A 302 -35.94 -23.26 -7.37
C LEU A 302 -34.48 -23.26 -6.87
N SER A 303 -33.54 -23.87 -7.60
CA SER A 303 -32.12 -23.74 -7.25
C SER A 303 -31.61 -22.29 -7.37
N VAL A 304 -32.13 -21.52 -8.33
CA VAL A 304 -31.80 -20.09 -8.48
C VAL A 304 -32.45 -19.26 -7.37
N THR A 305 -33.71 -19.51 -6.98
CA THR A 305 -34.36 -18.84 -5.83
C THR A 305 -33.65 -19.16 -4.52
N ALA A 306 -33.20 -20.41 -4.33
CA ALA A 306 -32.44 -20.80 -3.14
C ALA A 306 -31.10 -20.06 -3.06
N LEU A 307 -30.38 -19.93 -4.20
CA LEU A 307 -29.15 -19.14 -4.27
C LEU A 307 -29.40 -17.67 -3.92
N GLU A 308 -30.49 -17.08 -4.42
CA GLU A 308 -30.92 -15.73 -4.08
C GLU A 308 -31.13 -15.57 -2.56
N GLY A 309 -31.85 -16.50 -1.93
CA GLY A 309 -32.03 -16.50 -0.48
C GLY A 309 -30.75 -16.73 0.33
N TYR A 310 -29.76 -17.43 -0.22
CA TYR A 310 -28.44 -17.57 0.42
C TYR A 310 -27.59 -16.30 0.29
N LEU A 311 -27.70 -15.58 -0.82
CA LEU A 311 -27.05 -14.27 -0.99
C LEU A 311 -27.65 -13.21 -0.08
N ASP A 312 -28.97 -13.23 0.10
CA ASP A 312 -29.68 -12.36 1.06
C ASP A 312 -29.26 -12.67 2.49
N GLY A 313 -29.16 -13.95 2.87
CA GLY A 313 -28.71 -14.35 4.21
C GLY A 313 -27.26 -14.01 4.54
N VAL A 314 -26.49 -13.52 3.56
CA VAL A 314 -25.09 -13.11 3.68
C VAL A 314 -24.92 -11.60 3.42
N ASP A 315 -26.02 -10.85 3.23
CA ASP A 315 -26.04 -9.42 2.89
C ASP A 315 -25.24 -9.05 1.62
N LEU A 316 -25.00 -10.01 0.72
CA LEU A 316 -24.25 -9.79 -0.54
C LEU A 316 -25.17 -9.54 -1.75
N ALA A 317 -26.46 -9.80 -1.62
CA ALA A 317 -27.41 -9.75 -2.73
C ALA A 317 -27.43 -8.40 -3.46
N GLN A 318 -27.44 -7.29 -2.73
CA GLN A 318 -27.54 -5.96 -3.31
C GLN A 318 -26.29 -5.60 -4.16
N ALA A 319 -25.11 -5.98 -3.70
CA ALA A 319 -23.86 -5.75 -4.43
C ALA A 319 -23.82 -6.56 -5.73
N VAL A 320 -24.24 -7.83 -5.67
CA VAL A 320 -24.31 -8.72 -6.83
C VAL A 320 -25.35 -8.24 -7.84
N PHE A 321 -26.53 -7.81 -7.38
CA PHE A 321 -27.59 -7.32 -8.26
C PHE A 321 -27.22 -6.03 -8.98
N ALA A 322 -26.52 -5.12 -8.30
CA ALA A 322 -26.01 -3.89 -8.90
C ALA A 322 -24.97 -4.17 -9.99
N GLU A 323 -24.07 -5.13 -9.79
CA GLU A 323 -23.06 -5.48 -10.81
C GLU A 323 -23.62 -6.31 -11.98
N LEU A 324 -24.70 -7.07 -11.77
CA LEU A 324 -25.33 -7.86 -12.83
C LEU A 324 -26.42 -7.10 -13.60
N ASP A 325 -26.74 -5.86 -13.22
CA ASP A 325 -27.87 -5.07 -13.75
C ASP A 325 -29.21 -5.84 -13.70
N MET A 326 -29.38 -6.70 -12.69
CA MET A 326 -30.58 -7.52 -12.52
C MET A 326 -31.31 -7.17 -11.24
N ARG A 327 -32.63 -7.00 -11.32
CA ARG A 327 -33.47 -6.76 -10.13
C ARG A 327 -33.51 -7.97 -9.20
N ARG A 328 -33.52 -9.17 -9.77
CA ARG A 328 -33.47 -10.49 -9.09
C ARG A 328 -32.91 -11.55 -10.03
N LEU A 329 -32.18 -12.53 -9.50
CA LEU A 329 -31.61 -13.62 -10.30
C LEU A 329 -32.69 -14.49 -10.95
N THR A 330 -33.76 -14.73 -10.21
CA THR A 330 -34.93 -15.50 -10.64
C THR A 330 -35.65 -14.88 -11.84
N THR A 331 -35.78 -13.56 -11.86
CA THR A 331 -36.34 -12.83 -13.00
C THR A 331 -35.41 -12.86 -14.22
N GLY A 332 -34.10 -12.78 -14.00
CA GLY A 332 -33.09 -12.95 -15.05
C GLY A 332 -33.12 -14.33 -15.69
N PHE A 333 -33.31 -15.39 -14.88
CA PHE A 333 -33.48 -16.76 -15.36
C PHE A 333 -34.69 -16.88 -16.30
N TRP A 334 -35.90 -16.51 -15.86
CA TRP A 334 -37.11 -16.67 -16.68
C TRP A 334 -37.09 -15.81 -17.96
N ARG A 335 -36.55 -14.59 -17.90
CA ARG A 335 -36.34 -13.76 -19.10
C ARG A 335 -35.39 -14.42 -20.09
N GLY A 336 -34.27 -14.98 -19.61
CA GLY A 336 -33.31 -15.66 -20.46
C GLY A 336 -33.88 -16.92 -21.10
N VAL A 337 -34.66 -17.72 -20.35
CA VAL A 337 -35.34 -18.91 -20.88
C VAL A 337 -36.37 -18.52 -21.94
N ALA A 338 -37.21 -17.52 -21.67
CA ALA A 338 -38.21 -17.04 -22.63
C ALA A 338 -37.55 -16.54 -23.93
N ALA A 339 -36.50 -15.71 -23.82
CA ALA A 339 -35.79 -15.18 -24.97
C ALA A 339 -35.11 -16.27 -25.82
N GLY A 340 -34.57 -17.31 -25.19
CA GLY A 340 -33.98 -18.46 -25.89
C GLY A 340 -35.03 -19.41 -26.49
N TRP A 341 -36.22 -19.47 -25.90
CA TRP A 341 -37.26 -20.42 -26.26
C TRP A 341 -38.21 -19.91 -27.35
N GLU A 342 -38.59 -18.62 -27.32
CA GLU A 342 -39.47 -17.97 -28.29
C GLU A 342 -39.08 -18.22 -29.77
N PRO A 343 -37.81 -18.00 -30.21
CA PRO A 343 -37.44 -18.23 -31.60
C PRO A 343 -37.56 -19.71 -31.99
N ARG A 344 -37.33 -20.65 -31.06
CA ARG A 344 -37.47 -22.09 -31.33
C ARG A 344 -38.92 -22.51 -31.45
N VAL A 345 -39.80 -21.96 -30.62
CA VAL A 345 -41.26 -22.16 -30.74
C VAL A 345 -41.74 -21.63 -32.09
N ARG A 346 -41.29 -20.43 -32.48
CA ARG A 346 -41.62 -19.80 -33.77
C ARG A 346 -41.17 -20.66 -34.95
N ASP A 347 -39.95 -21.19 -34.93
CA ASP A 347 -39.43 -22.08 -35.99
C ASP A 347 -40.25 -23.37 -36.11
N VAL A 348 -40.62 -24.00 -34.98
CA VAL A 348 -41.50 -25.19 -34.99
C VAL A 348 -42.89 -24.89 -35.55
N MET A 349 -43.44 -23.69 -35.29
CA MET A 349 -44.71 -23.26 -35.89
C MET A 349 -44.59 -22.97 -37.38
N LEU A 350 -43.50 -22.33 -37.82
CA LEU A 350 -43.25 -21.95 -39.21
C LEU A 350 -42.96 -23.15 -40.12
N ARG A 351 -42.21 -24.15 -39.64
CA ARG A 351 -41.93 -25.39 -40.37
C ARG A 351 -43.20 -26.21 -40.65
N GLY A 352 -44.24 -26.03 -39.84
CA GLY A 352 -45.46 -26.82 -39.93
C GLY A 352 -45.24 -28.32 -39.66
N GLY A 353 -46.31 -29.09 -39.55
CA GLY A 353 -46.25 -30.54 -39.36
C GLY A 353 -47.12 -31.10 -38.24
N ALA A 354 -46.88 -32.35 -37.86
CA ALA A 354 -47.62 -33.03 -36.80
C ALA A 354 -47.40 -32.40 -35.42
N SER A 355 -46.16 -32.04 -35.08
CA SER A 355 -45.80 -31.35 -33.84
C SER A 355 -46.50 -30.00 -33.72
N ALA A 356 -46.57 -29.22 -34.80
CA ALA A 356 -47.26 -27.92 -34.81
C ALA A 356 -48.77 -28.05 -34.59
N ARG A 357 -49.42 -29.07 -35.19
CA ARG A 357 -50.85 -29.36 -34.97
C ARG A 357 -51.14 -29.80 -33.53
N ILE A 358 -50.30 -30.67 -32.97
CA ILE A 358 -50.41 -31.14 -31.59
C ILE A 358 -50.22 -29.98 -30.59
N LEU A 359 -49.28 -29.08 -30.86
CA LEU A 359 -49.05 -27.89 -30.04
C LEU A 359 -50.21 -26.90 -30.08
N ARG A 360 -50.87 -26.70 -31.23
CA ARG A 360 -52.09 -25.88 -31.32
C ARG A 360 -53.25 -26.50 -30.55
N ALA A 361 -53.44 -27.81 -30.66
CA ALA A 361 -54.48 -28.54 -29.92
C ALA A 361 -54.22 -28.55 -28.40
N GLY A 362 -52.95 -28.60 -27.98
CA GLY A 362 -52.51 -28.63 -26.58
C GLY A 362 -52.16 -27.25 -26.00
N LYS A 363 -52.48 -26.15 -26.67
CA LYS A 363 -52.02 -24.79 -26.32
C LYS A 363 -52.43 -24.36 -24.91
N GLU A 364 -53.67 -24.62 -24.51
CA GLU A 364 -54.15 -24.25 -23.18
C GLU A 364 -53.53 -25.12 -22.09
N ARG A 365 -53.30 -26.40 -22.35
CA ARG A 365 -52.56 -27.29 -21.44
C ARG A 365 -51.10 -26.84 -21.26
N LEU A 366 -50.45 -26.39 -22.35
CA LEU A 366 -49.08 -25.88 -22.30
C LEU A 366 -49.00 -24.55 -21.54
N ARG A 367 -49.94 -23.63 -21.77
CA ARG A 367 -50.03 -22.35 -21.05
C ARG A 367 -50.21 -22.56 -19.56
N GLU A 368 -51.13 -23.45 -19.17
CA GLU A 368 -51.38 -23.72 -17.76
C GLU A 368 -50.24 -24.51 -17.11
N GLY A 369 -49.64 -25.46 -17.85
CA GLY A 369 -48.43 -26.16 -17.41
C GLY A 369 -47.24 -25.22 -17.17
N ILE A 370 -47.10 -24.16 -17.97
CA ILE A 370 -46.03 -23.17 -17.78
C ILE A 370 -46.36 -22.21 -16.64
N ARG A 371 -47.61 -21.75 -16.52
CA ARG A 371 -48.04 -20.95 -15.38
C ARG A 371 -47.73 -21.68 -14.08
N THR A 372 -48.17 -22.93 -13.96
CA THR A 372 -47.90 -23.77 -12.79
C THR A 372 -46.41 -24.04 -12.58
N CYS A 373 -45.64 -24.28 -13.65
CA CYS A 373 -44.18 -24.44 -13.58
C CYS A 373 -43.45 -23.20 -13.05
N VAL A 374 -43.83 -22.00 -13.50
CA VAL A 374 -43.23 -20.73 -13.04
C VAL A 374 -43.59 -20.47 -11.58
N LEU A 375 -44.86 -20.64 -11.20
CA LEU A 375 -45.32 -20.47 -9.82
C LEU A 375 -44.64 -21.46 -8.86
N ARG A 376 -44.49 -22.72 -9.27
CA ARG A 376 -43.72 -23.75 -8.56
C ARG A 376 -42.25 -23.37 -8.45
N GLY A 377 -41.64 -22.92 -9.54
CA GLY A 377 -40.23 -22.54 -9.61
C GLY A 377 -39.87 -21.32 -8.75
N MET A 378 -40.83 -20.42 -8.53
CA MET A 378 -40.69 -19.28 -7.63
C MET A 378 -41.02 -19.62 -6.16
N GLY A 379 -41.41 -20.86 -5.86
CA GLY A 379 -41.78 -21.29 -4.51
C GLY A 379 -43.12 -20.69 -4.03
N MET A 380 -43.99 -20.27 -4.94
CA MET A 380 -45.28 -19.63 -4.64
C MET A 380 -46.49 -20.57 -4.77
N GLU A 381 -46.27 -21.89 -4.79
CA GLU A 381 -47.37 -22.87 -4.76
C GLU A 381 -48.26 -22.66 -3.52
N GLY A 382 -49.53 -22.28 -3.75
CA GLY A 382 -50.54 -22.08 -2.70
C GLY A 382 -50.74 -20.64 -2.20
N ARG A 383 -49.99 -19.65 -2.68
CA ARG A 383 -50.32 -18.23 -2.46
C ARG A 383 -51.27 -17.77 -3.57
N GLU A 384 -52.55 -17.58 -3.24
CA GLU A 384 -53.52 -16.97 -4.16
C GLU A 384 -52.94 -15.66 -4.71
N GLY A 385 -53.01 -15.53 -6.04
CA GLY A 385 -52.26 -14.55 -6.81
C GLY A 385 -52.49 -13.11 -6.37
N GLY A 386 -51.50 -12.55 -5.68
CA GLY A 386 -51.25 -11.12 -5.72
C GLY A 386 -50.53 -10.79 -7.02
N GLU A 387 -51.13 -9.92 -7.84
CA GLU A 387 -50.68 -9.51 -9.19
C GLU A 387 -49.25 -8.92 -9.28
N GLY A 388 -48.49 -8.84 -8.18
CA GLY A 388 -47.25 -8.07 -8.10
C GLY A 388 -45.96 -8.82 -8.38
N GLU A 389 -45.81 -10.09 -7.99
CA GLU A 389 -44.46 -10.65 -7.77
C GLU A 389 -44.12 -11.93 -8.57
N GLY A 390 -45.11 -12.63 -9.12
CA GLY A 390 -44.92 -13.75 -10.07
C GLY A 390 -45.66 -13.57 -11.40
N GLY A 391 -46.52 -12.55 -11.49
CA GLY A 391 -47.35 -12.30 -12.67
C GLY A 391 -46.53 -11.85 -13.88
N PHE A 392 -45.45 -11.12 -13.65
CA PHE A 392 -44.56 -10.65 -14.70
C PHE A 392 -43.81 -11.82 -15.37
N GLU A 393 -43.26 -12.74 -14.58
CA GLU A 393 -42.49 -13.91 -15.05
C GLU A 393 -43.39 -14.89 -15.81
N VAL A 394 -44.62 -15.11 -15.31
CA VAL A 394 -45.65 -15.88 -16.00
C VAL A 394 -46.00 -15.21 -17.34
N ALA A 395 -46.20 -13.89 -17.36
CA ALA A 395 -46.49 -13.15 -18.60
C ALA A 395 -45.34 -13.23 -19.62
N VAL A 396 -44.09 -13.15 -19.17
CA VAL A 396 -42.90 -13.29 -20.04
C VAL A 396 -42.81 -14.68 -20.64
N MET A 397 -42.98 -15.74 -19.84
CA MET A 397 -42.91 -17.12 -20.32
C MET A 397 -44.11 -17.52 -21.21
N VAL A 398 -45.32 -17.06 -20.88
CA VAL A 398 -46.51 -17.27 -21.71
C VAL A 398 -46.46 -16.40 -22.98
N GLY A 399 -45.82 -15.23 -22.93
CA GLY A 399 -45.54 -14.36 -24.06
C GLY A 399 -44.64 -15.01 -25.12
N ALA A 400 -43.66 -15.82 -24.70
CA ALA A 400 -42.82 -16.61 -25.60
C ALA A 400 -43.60 -17.63 -26.46
N LEU A 401 -44.84 -17.97 -26.06
CA LEU A 401 -45.79 -18.78 -26.82
C LEU A 401 -46.73 -17.97 -27.73
N GLY A 402 -46.49 -16.67 -27.90
CA GLY A 402 -47.36 -15.80 -28.69
C GLY A 402 -47.58 -16.26 -30.13
N SER A 403 -46.61 -17.00 -30.70
CA SER A 403 -46.71 -17.59 -32.05
C SER A 403 -47.70 -18.76 -32.17
N LEU A 404 -48.17 -19.35 -31.07
CA LEU A 404 -49.26 -20.35 -31.09
C LEU A 404 -50.66 -19.70 -31.14
N GLY A 405 -50.75 -18.38 -30.96
CA GLY A 405 -52.01 -17.65 -30.96
C GLY A 405 -52.31 -16.87 -32.24
N ARG A 406 -51.39 -16.85 -33.20
CA ARG A 406 -51.57 -16.20 -34.50
C ARG A 406 -51.84 -17.20 -35.60
#